data_AF-A0A3D1ZCW1-F1
#
_entry.id   AF-A0A3D1ZCW1-F1
#
_cell.length_a   1.000
_cell.length_b   1.000
_cell.length_c   1.000
_cell.angle_alpha   90.00
_cell.angle_beta   90.00
_cell.angle_gamma   90.00
#
_symmetry.space_group_name_H-M   'P 1'
#
loop_
_entity.id
_entity.type
_entity.pdbx_description
1 polymer ?
#
loop_
_entity_poly.entity_id
_entity_poly.type
_entity_poly.pdbx_seq_one_letter_code
_entity_poly.pdbx_strand_id
1 'polypeptide(L)'
;MELSTDHDHDHDHDHDHGHERAHAVGEITQAASAFLGSLSADQKAKATFHYLDGERIFWYYPPMNRHGLPLRDMDENQRSLAMAIVEKTLDPVAYHRTKQIIDHESILGPIEKEAGVISFSRNPELYYWTIFGEPGGEDPWGWRAEGHHVSLHFSIWGDKIIATTPFFFGANPAE
;
A
#
# COMPACT_ATOMS: atom_id res chain seq x y z
N MET A 1 -36.34 47.29 20.70
CA MET A 1 -36.53 45.92 20.21
C MET A 1 -36.91 46.05 18.75
N GLU A 2 -35.93 46.00 17.85
CA GLU A 2 -36.13 45.73 16.43
C GLU A 2 -34.79 45.30 15.83
N LEU A 3 -34.81 44.13 15.20
CA LEU A 3 -33.69 43.44 14.59
C LEU A 3 -33.41 44.04 13.22
N SER A 4 -32.13 44.29 12.91
CA SER A 4 -31.64 44.36 11.53
C SER A 4 -30.49 43.38 11.42
N THR A 5 -30.76 42.28 10.73
CA THR A 5 -29.80 41.27 10.31
C THR A 5 -29.13 41.73 9.03
N ASP A 6 -27.83 42.05 9.08
CA ASP A 6 -26.99 41.99 7.88
C ASP A 6 -26.26 40.65 7.91
N HIS A 7 -26.71 39.78 7.02
CA HIS A 7 -26.10 38.52 6.66
C HIS A 7 -25.30 38.79 5.39
N ASP A 8 -23.98 38.81 5.49
CA ASP A 8 -23.07 38.62 4.35
C ASP A 8 -21.72 38.12 4.90
N HIS A 9 -21.52 36.81 4.79
CA HIS A 9 -20.20 36.17 4.75
C HIS A 9 -20.31 35.00 3.78
N ASP A 10 -20.33 35.31 2.48
CA ASP A 10 -19.88 34.36 1.47
C ASP A 10 -18.37 34.22 1.61
N HIS A 11 -17.95 33.19 2.35
CA HIS A 11 -16.58 32.71 2.34
C HIS A 11 -16.55 31.53 1.36
N ASP A 12 -16.23 31.83 0.09
CA ASP A 12 -15.81 30.86 -0.90
C ASP A 12 -14.53 30.17 -0.40
N HIS A 13 -14.70 29.04 0.29
CA HIS A 13 -13.63 28.11 0.62
C HIS A 13 -13.63 26.96 -0.39
N ASP A 14 -13.42 27.29 -1.67
CA ASP A 14 -13.00 26.31 -2.66
C ASP A 14 -11.48 26.07 -2.46
N HIS A 15 -11.16 25.30 -1.42
CA HIS A 15 -9.79 24.97 -1.07
C HIS A 15 -9.15 24.03 -2.11
N ASP A 16 -7.89 24.37 -2.41
CA ASP A 16 -6.72 23.72 -3.02
C ASP A 16 -6.57 22.17 -3.03
N HIS A 17 -7.64 21.40 -2.82
CA HIS A 17 -7.62 19.94 -2.73
C HIS A 17 -7.13 19.23 -4.00
N GLY A 18 -7.20 19.90 -5.16
CA GLY A 18 -6.68 19.37 -6.41
C GLY A 18 -5.15 19.35 -6.45
N HIS A 19 -4.52 20.42 -5.97
CA HIS A 19 -3.06 20.57 -6.01
C HIS A 19 -2.39 19.68 -4.94
N GLU A 20 -3.00 19.56 -3.76
CA GLU A 20 -2.57 18.63 -2.70
C GLU A 20 -2.60 17.16 -3.16
N ARG A 21 -3.67 16.75 -3.88
CA ARG A 21 -3.80 15.38 -4.40
C ARG A 21 -2.82 15.09 -5.53
N ALA A 22 -2.61 16.05 -6.44
CA ALA A 22 -1.61 15.92 -7.50
C ALA A 22 -0.19 15.82 -6.94
N HIS A 23 0.12 16.61 -5.91
CA HIS A 23 1.40 16.52 -5.19
C HIS A 23 1.58 15.14 -4.55
N ALA A 24 0.55 14.61 -3.88
CA ALA A 24 0.58 13.28 -3.27
C ALA A 24 0.83 12.17 -4.32
N VAL A 25 0.15 12.20 -5.47
CA VAL A 25 0.39 11.22 -6.55
C VAL A 25 1.80 11.33 -7.13
N GLY A 26 2.33 12.55 -7.23
CA GLY A 26 3.73 12.79 -7.62
C GLY A 26 4.73 12.12 -6.69
N GLU A 27 4.51 12.19 -5.36
CA GLU A 27 5.36 11.53 -4.37
C GLU A 27 5.24 10.00 -4.42
N ILE A 28 4.04 9.46 -4.59
CA ILE A 28 3.81 8.01 -4.74
C ILE A 28 4.51 7.47 -5.99
N THR A 29 4.42 8.22 -7.09
CA THR A 29 5.09 7.88 -8.36
C THR A 29 6.60 7.82 -8.17
N GLN A 30 7.18 8.84 -7.53
CA GLN A 30 8.63 8.87 -7.27
C GLN A 30 9.08 7.71 -6.38
N ALA A 31 8.32 7.37 -5.33
CA ALA A 31 8.61 6.23 -4.46
C ALA A 31 8.57 4.90 -5.22
N ALA A 32 7.56 4.69 -6.07
CA ALA A 32 7.44 3.48 -6.88
C ALA A 32 8.58 3.36 -7.90
N SER A 33 8.93 4.44 -8.60
CA SER A 33 10.04 4.46 -9.53
C SER A 33 11.39 4.23 -8.85
N ALA A 34 11.60 4.79 -7.64
CA ALA A 34 12.80 4.56 -6.86
C ALA A 34 12.92 3.10 -6.40
N PHE A 35 11.82 2.50 -5.93
CA PHE A 35 11.76 1.07 -5.62
C PHE A 35 12.14 0.22 -6.83
N LEU A 36 11.46 0.38 -7.97
CA LEU A 36 11.80 -0.35 -9.20
C LEU A 36 13.25 -0.10 -9.64
N GLY A 37 13.74 1.13 -9.55
CA GLY A 37 15.11 1.50 -9.89
C GLY A 37 16.17 0.75 -9.07
N SER A 38 15.84 0.36 -7.83
CA SER A 38 16.73 -0.38 -6.93
C SER A 38 16.76 -1.90 -7.17
N LEU A 39 15.83 -2.44 -7.95
CA LEU A 39 15.68 -3.89 -8.14
C LEU A 39 16.60 -4.43 -9.23
N SER A 40 17.12 -5.64 -9.02
CA SER A 40 17.77 -6.44 -10.07
C SER A 40 16.75 -6.87 -11.15
N ALA A 41 17.24 -7.36 -12.29
CA ALA A 41 16.36 -7.85 -13.35
C ALA A 41 15.44 -8.99 -12.87
N ASP A 42 15.98 -9.94 -12.09
CA ASP A 42 15.21 -11.07 -11.54
C ASP A 42 14.17 -10.61 -10.52
N GLN A 43 14.50 -9.61 -9.70
CA GLN A 43 13.57 -9.02 -8.76
C GLN A 43 12.45 -8.25 -9.48
N LYS A 44 12.78 -7.48 -10.51
CA LYS A 44 11.79 -6.80 -11.36
C LYS A 44 10.82 -7.79 -11.98
N ALA A 45 11.31 -8.91 -12.51
CA ALA A 45 10.47 -9.94 -13.11
C ALA A 45 9.45 -10.55 -12.12
N LYS A 46 9.72 -10.51 -10.81
CA LYS A 46 8.75 -10.89 -9.77
C LYS A 46 7.83 -9.74 -9.35
N ALA A 47 8.34 -8.51 -9.40
CA ALA A 47 7.69 -7.32 -8.86
C ALA A 47 6.78 -6.61 -9.88
N THR A 48 6.85 -6.92 -11.17
CA THR A 48 6.12 -6.16 -12.19
C THR A 48 5.19 -7.02 -13.04
N PHE A 49 4.01 -6.47 -13.33
CA PHE A 49 3.04 -7.02 -14.26
C PHE A 49 2.48 -5.90 -15.16
N HIS A 50 1.81 -6.25 -16.25
CA HIS A 50 1.07 -5.28 -17.04
C HIS A 50 -0.14 -4.74 -16.25
N TYR A 51 -0.57 -3.51 -16.52
CA TYR A 51 -1.71 -2.93 -15.80
C TYR A 51 -3.01 -3.74 -15.97
N LEU A 52 -3.28 -4.25 -17.17
CA LEU A 52 -4.46 -5.06 -17.46
C LEU A 52 -4.27 -6.56 -17.18
N ASP A 53 -3.18 -6.95 -16.51
CA ASP A 53 -2.95 -8.34 -16.15
C ASP A 53 -4.03 -8.83 -15.15
N GLY A 54 -4.46 -10.09 -15.30
CA GLY A 54 -5.43 -10.72 -14.41
C GLY A 54 -4.92 -10.79 -12.97
N GLU A 55 -3.61 -10.79 -12.76
CA GLU A 55 -2.98 -10.71 -11.44
C GLU A 55 -3.41 -9.47 -10.66
N ARG A 56 -3.67 -8.33 -11.33
CA ARG A 56 -4.07 -7.08 -10.64
C ARG A 56 -5.38 -7.21 -9.89
N ILE A 57 -6.31 -8.01 -10.40
CA ILE A 57 -7.62 -8.24 -9.77
C ILE A 57 -7.65 -9.54 -8.96
N PHE A 58 -6.58 -10.34 -9.01
CA PHE A 58 -6.43 -11.53 -8.20
C PHE A 58 -6.10 -11.12 -6.76
N TRP A 59 -6.99 -11.44 -5.84
CA TRP A 59 -6.72 -11.32 -4.41
C TRP A 59 -7.34 -12.51 -3.70
N TYR A 60 -6.63 -13.02 -2.70
CA TYR A 60 -7.06 -14.18 -1.93
C TYR A 60 -6.51 -14.05 -0.52
N TYR A 61 -7.39 -13.87 0.47
CA TYR A 61 -6.98 -13.62 1.85
C TYR A 61 -6.25 -14.79 2.53
N PRO A 62 -6.68 -16.06 2.40
CA PRO A 62 -6.03 -17.17 3.08
C PRO A 62 -4.53 -17.33 2.74
N PRO A 63 -3.73 -17.94 3.64
CA PRO A 63 -2.30 -18.17 3.41
C PRO A 63 -2.02 -18.95 2.10
N MET A 64 -1.20 -18.36 1.23
CA MET A 64 -0.69 -19.01 0.01
C MET A 64 0.65 -18.38 -0.42
N ASN A 65 1.35 -19.03 -1.34
CA ASN A 65 2.43 -18.36 -2.08
C ASN A 65 1.81 -17.31 -3.01
N ARG A 66 2.31 -16.07 -2.95
CA ARG A 66 1.78 -14.94 -3.72
C ARG A 66 2.76 -14.53 -4.81
N HIS A 67 2.23 -13.93 -5.87
CA HIS A 67 3.03 -13.18 -6.82
C HIS A 67 3.42 -11.81 -6.24
N GLY A 68 4.49 -11.24 -6.78
CA GLY A 68 5.16 -10.08 -6.21
C GLY A 68 6.53 -10.43 -5.63
N LEU A 69 7.31 -9.41 -5.32
CA LEU A 69 8.61 -9.56 -4.66
C LEU A 69 8.41 -9.59 -3.14
N PRO A 70 8.71 -10.71 -2.44
CA PRO A 70 8.63 -10.75 -0.98
C PRO A 70 9.76 -9.95 -0.34
N LEU A 71 9.50 -9.39 0.84
CA LEU A 71 10.53 -8.72 1.66
C LEU A 71 11.74 -9.62 1.92
N ARG A 72 11.54 -10.94 2.05
CA ARG A 72 12.64 -11.92 2.22
C ARG A 72 13.67 -11.84 1.09
N ASP A 73 13.24 -11.52 -0.12
CA ASP A 73 14.08 -11.46 -1.31
C ASP A 73 14.63 -10.04 -1.56
N MET A 74 14.45 -9.11 -0.62
CA MET A 74 14.91 -7.72 -0.67
C MET A 74 16.03 -7.45 0.35
N ASP A 75 17.00 -6.63 -0.04
CA ASP A 75 17.95 -6.02 0.90
C ASP A 75 17.30 -4.89 1.72
N GLU A 76 18.01 -4.35 2.72
CA GLU A 76 17.48 -3.32 3.61
C GLU A 76 17.05 -2.04 2.88
N ASN A 77 17.80 -1.63 1.86
CA ASN A 77 17.49 -0.44 1.07
C ASN A 77 16.21 -0.66 0.25
N GLN A 78 16.08 -1.83 -0.37
CA GLN A 78 14.90 -2.22 -1.14
C GLN A 78 13.65 -2.33 -0.25
N ARG A 79 13.78 -2.90 0.96
CA ARG A 79 12.69 -2.96 1.95
C ARG A 79 12.23 -1.55 2.36
N SER A 80 13.18 -0.64 2.58
CA SER A 80 12.88 0.77 2.90
C SER A 80 12.12 1.46 1.76
N LEU A 81 12.59 1.29 0.51
CA LEU A 81 11.94 1.85 -0.67
C LEU A 81 10.54 1.26 -0.92
N ALA A 82 10.35 -0.04 -0.67
CA ALA A 82 9.05 -0.68 -0.75
C ALA A 82 8.06 -0.06 0.26
N MET A 83 8.49 0.13 1.51
CA MET A 83 7.65 0.77 2.55
C MET A 83 7.41 2.26 2.28
N ALA A 84 8.33 2.96 1.62
CA ALA A 84 8.14 4.35 1.23
C ALA A 84 6.94 4.54 0.29
N ILE A 85 6.62 3.55 -0.58
CA ILE A 85 5.40 3.58 -1.40
C ILE A 85 4.15 3.66 -0.51
N VAL A 86 4.12 2.84 0.55
CA VAL A 86 3.00 2.80 1.51
C VAL A 86 2.93 4.10 2.29
N GLU A 87 4.06 4.60 2.80
CA GLU A 87 4.17 5.85 3.56
C GLU A 87 3.69 7.06 2.74
N LYS A 88 4.03 7.11 1.45
CA LYS A 88 3.62 8.20 0.56
C LYS A 88 2.16 8.10 0.11
N THR A 89 1.54 6.93 0.25
CA THR A 89 0.14 6.73 -0.15
C THR A 89 -0.84 6.85 1.00
N LEU A 90 -0.47 6.41 2.19
CA LEU A 90 -1.35 6.34 3.36
C LEU A 90 -1.15 7.54 4.28
N ASP A 91 -2.19 7.89 5.03
CA ASP A 91 -2.01 8.80 6.16
C ASP A 91 -1.10 8.15 7.24
N PRO A 92 -0.49 8.96 8.12
CA PRO A 92 0.45 8.45 9.13
C PRO A 92 -0.11 7.35 10.04
N VAL A 93 -1.42 7.37 10.34
CA VAL A 93 -2.07 6.36 11.19
C VAL A 93 -2.17 5.04 10.45
N ALA A 94 -2.63 5.06 9.20
CA ALA A 94 -2.75 3.85 8.38
C ALA A 94 -1.38 3.26 8.00
N TYR A 95 -0.36 4.10 7.76
CA TYR A 95 1.01 3.65 7.56
C TYR A 95 1.57 2.94 8.81
N HIS A 96 1.43 3.57 9.99
CA HIS A 96 1.89 2.97 11.24
C HIS A 96 1.19 1.64 11.52
N ARG A 97 -0.12 1.57 11.29
CA ARG A 97 -0.90 0.34 11.42
C ARG A 97 -0.40 -0.76 10.49
N THR A 98 -0.07 -0.42 9.24
CA THR A 98 0.51 -1.39 8.28
C THR A 98 1.80 -2.00 8.83
N LYS A 99 2.72 -1.17 9.34
CA LYS A 99 3.97 -1.65 9.94
C LYS A 99 3.72 -2.55 11.15
N GLN A 100 2.85 -2.11 12.05
CA GLN A 100 2.52 -2.88 13.25
C GLN A 100 1.98 -4.27 12.90
N ILE A 101 1.08 -4.37 11.91
CA ILE A 101 0.53 -5.66 11.47
C ILE A 101 1.63 -6.58 10.93
N ILE A 102 2.53 -6.07 10.09
CA ILE A 102 3.67 -6.84 9.55
C ILE A 102 4.57 -7.31 10.69
N ASP A 103 4.95 -6.40 11.59
CA ASP A 103 5.85 -6.69 12.72
C ASP A 103 5.22 -7.69 13.71
N HIS A 104 3.89 -7.68 13.84
CA HIS A 104 3.14 -8.55 14.76
C HIS A 104 3.25 -10.04 14.42
N GLU A 105 3.56 -10.40 13.16
CA GLU A 105 3.83 -11.79 12.79
C GLU A 105 4.97 -12.39 13.63
N SER A 106 6.00 -11.60 13.93
CA SER A 106 7.16 -12.06 14.74
C SER A 106 6.81 -12.28 16.21
N ILE A 107 5.77 -11.63 16.71
CA ILE A 107 5.32 -11.73 18.11
C ILE A 107 4.40 -12.93 18.28
N LEU A 108 3.42 -13.09 17.39
CA LEU A 108 2.42 -14.14 17.51
C LEU A 108 2.91 -15.53 17.13
N GLY A 109 3.86 -15.63 16.18
CA GLY A 109 4.42 -16.92 15.77
C GLY A 109 4.92 -17.78 16.94
N PRO A 110 5.78 -17.23 17.83
CA PRO A 110 6.20 -17.93 19.04
C PRO A 110 5.07 -18.29 19.99
N ILE A 111 4.10 -17.39 20.21
CA ILE A 111 2.97 -17.60 21.14
C ILE A 111 2.06 -18.73 20.64
N GLU A 112 1.68 -18.71 19.36
CA GLU A 112 0.85 -19.77 18.75
C GLU A 112 1.57 -21.12 18.76
N LYS A 113 2.90 -21.11 18.57
CA LYS A 113 3.73 -22.31 18.66
C LYS A 113 3.78 -22.88 20.07
N GLU A 114 3.92 -22.03 21.08
CA GLU A 114 3.90 -22.44 22.50
C GLU A 114 2.53 -22.98 22.91
N ALA A 115 1.45 -22.36 22.44
CA ALA A 115 0.08 -22.80 22.68
C ALA A 115 -0.33 -24.04 21.84
N GLY A 116 0.52 -24.51 20.91
CA GLY A 116 0.25 -25.68 20.08
C GLY A 116 -0.83 -25.46 19.00
N VAL A 117 -1.09 -24.21 18.61
CA VAL A 117 -2.18 -23.81 17.69
C VAL A 117 -1.67 -23.25 16.36
N ILE A 118 -0.54 -23.76 15.88
CA ILE A 118 0.08 -23.31 14.62
C ILE A 118 -0.86 -23.62 13.45
N SER A 119 -1.37 -22.57 12.81
CA SER A 119 -2.27 -22.69 11.65
C SER A 119 -1.60 -22.37 10.32
N PHE A 120 -0.56 -21.52 10.32
CA PHE A 120 0.25 -21.17 9.15
C PHE A 120 1.60 -20.57 9.59
N SER A 121 2.50 -20.32 8.63
CA SER A 121 3.79 -19.68 8.91
C SER A 121 3.62 -18.17 9.13
N ARG A 122 3.70 -17.75 10.39
CA ARG A 122 3.83 -16.33 10.79
C ARG A 122 5.23 -15.83 10.43
N ASN A 123 5.35 -14.99 9.41
CA ASN A 123 6.65 -14.44 8.98
C ASN A 123 6.49 -13.03 8.36
N PRO A 124 7.09 -11.98 8.97
CA PRO A 124 7.03 -10.62 8.44
C PRO A 124 7.70 -10.48 7.07
N GLU A 125 8.59 -11.40 6.69
CA GLU A 125 9.28 -11.36 5.40
C GLU A 125 8.45 -11.92 4.24
N LEU A 126 7.26 -12.47 4.52
CA LEU A 126 6.29 -12.96 3.54
C LEU A 126 5.19 -11.93 3.24
N TYR A 127 5.59 -10.65 3.19
CA TYR A 127 4.81 -9.58 2.58
C TYR A 127 5.43 -9.19 1.24
N TYR A 128 4.61 -8.91 0.25
CA TYR A 128 4.96 -8.85 -1.17
C TYR A 128 4.58 -7.50 -1.76
N TRP A 129 5.48 -6.95 -2.59
CA TRP A 129 5.24 -5.74 -3.36
C TRP A 129 5.13 -6.05 -4.84
N THR A 130 4.15 -5.43 -5.50
CA THR A 130 3.92 -5.56 -6.93
C THR A 130 3.56 -4.20 -7.54
N ILE A 131 4.13 -3.88 -8.70
CA ILE A 131 3.78 -2.72 -9.54
C ILE A 131 3.12 -3.23 -10.82
N PHE A 132 2.02 -2.58 -11.22
CA PHE A 132 1.26 -2.89 -12.42
C PHE A 132 1.36 -1.71 -13.39
N GLY A 133 1.92 -1.92 -14.58
CA GLY A 133 2.19 -0.84 -15.53
C GLY A 133 3.42 0.00 -15.16
N GLU A 134 3.51 1.20 -15.73
CA GLU A 134 4.66 2.10 -15.56
C GLU A 134 4.29 3.31 -14.69
N PRO A 135 4.91 3.49 -13.50
CA PRO A 135 4.67 4.66 -12.67
C PRO A 135 4.95 5.97 -13.41
N GLY A 136 3.95 6.86 -13.45
CA GLY A 136 4.07 8.17 -14.08
C GLY A 136 4.00 8.16 -15.62
N GLY A 137 3.68 7.02 -16.24
CA GLY A 137 3.37 6.94 -17.67
C GLY A 137 2.04 7.63 -18.04
N GLU A 138 1.76 7.66 -19.35
CA GLU A 138 0.48 8.21 -19.88
C GLU A 138 -0.72 7.30 -19.59
N ASP A 139 -0.46 5.99 -19.51
CA ASP A 139 -1.44 4.95 -19.19
C ASP A 139 -1.64 4.78 -17.67
N PRO A 140 -2.75 4.17 -17.23
CA PRO A 140 -2.94 3.82 -15.84
C PRO A 140 -1.86 2.87 -15.33
N TRP A 141 -1.49 3.05 -14.07
CA TRP A 141 -0.60 2.15 -13.34
C TRP A 141 -1.18 1.86 -11.96
N GLY A 142 -0.56 0.95 -11.22
CA GLY A 142 -0.97 0.67 -9.87
C GLY A 142 0.10 -0.05 -9.08
N TRP A 143 -0.14 -0.19 -7.79
CA TRP A 143 0.73 -0.95 -6.92
C TRP A 143 -0.08 -1.72 -5.89
N ARG A 144 0.55 -2.76 -5.36
CA ARG A 144 -0.02 -3.63 -4.35
C ARG A 144 1.02 -3.99 -3.30
N ALA A 145 0.63 -3.93 -2.04
CA ALA A 145 1.34 -4.54 -0.93
C ALA A 145 0.43 -5.53 -0.21
N GLU A 146 0.87 -6.79 -0.13
CA GLU A 146 0.04 -7.88 0.39
C GLU A 146 0.82 -8.84 1.28
N GLY A 147 0.15 -9.34 2.30
CA GLY A 147 0.58 -10.47 3.12
C GLY A 147 -0.63 -11.10 3.78
N HIS A 148 -0.42 -11.91 4.81
CA HIS A 148 -1.54 -12.62 5.43
C HIS A 148 -2.53 -11.69 6.14
N HIS A 149 -2.10 -10.51 6.61
CA HIS A 149 -2.96 -9.56 7.34
C HIS A 149 -3.03 -8.15 6.75
N VAL A 150 -2.39 -7.91 5.61
CA VAL A 150 -2.46 -6.63 4.88
C VAL A 150 -2.78 -6.92 3.44
N SER A 151 -3.71 -6.16 2.86
CA SER A 151 -3.89 -6.08 1.41
C SER A 151 -4.22 -4.65 1.04
N LEU A 152 -3.27 -3.98 0.38
CA LEU A 152 -3.37 -2.60 -0.07
C LEU A 152 -3.22 -2.59 -1.58
N HIS A 153 -4.25 -2.15 -2.31
CA HIS A 153 -4.22 -2.03 -3.76
C HIS A 153 -4.58 -0.61 -4.15
N PHE A 154 -3.76 0.00 -4.99
CA PHE A 154 -3.99 1.34 -5.50
C PHE A 154 -3.84 1.34 -7.01
N SER A 155 -4.82 1.92 -7.70
CA SER A 155 -4.73 2.25 -9.12
C SER A 155 -4.67 3.76 -9.28
N ILE A 156 -3.79 4.23 -10.15
CA ILE A 156 -3.45 5.62 -10.37
C ILE A 156 -3.51 5.90 -11.87
N TRP A 157 -4.08 7.04 -12.26
CA TRP A 157 -4.05 7.52 -13.63
C TRP A 157 -3.91 9.04 -13.66
N GLY A 158 -2.86 9.52 -14.31
CA GLY A 158 -2.47 10.93 -14.24
C GLY A 158 -2.14 11.33 -12.80
N ASP A 159 -2.79 12.37 -12.31
CA ASP A 159 -2.62 12.95 -10.98
C ASP A 159 -3.64 12.43 -9.94
N LYS A 160 -4.32 11.31 -10.24
CA LYS A 160 -5.42 10.79 -9.42
C LYS A 160 -5.25 9.34 -9.04
N ILE A 161 -5.56 9.03 -7.78
CA ILE A 161 -5.90 7.67 -7.35
C ILE A 161 -7.33 7.38 -7.84
N ILE A 162 -7.47 6.38 -8.70
CA ILE A 162 -8.75 6.01 -9.34
C ILE A 162 -9.42 4.79 -8.70
N ALA A 163 -8.68 3.99 -7.94
CA ALA A 163 -9.24 2.89 -7.12
C ALA A 163 -8.31 2.54 -5.96
N THR A 164 -8.90 2.10 -4.83
CA THR A 164 -8.20 1.72 -3.59
C THR A 164 -8.61 0.33 -3.09
N THR A 165 -9.08 -0.55 -3.99
CA THR A 165 -9.69 -1.83 -3.61
C THR A 165 -8.92 -3.02 -4.17
N PRO A 166 -8.72 -4.09 -3.38
CA PRO A 166 -9.04 -4.21 -1.95
C PRO A 166 -8.12 -3.36 -1.04
N PHE A 167 -8.71 -2.85 0.05
CA PHE A 167 -8.00 -2.26 1.19
C PHE A 167 -8.41 -3.05 2.44
N PHE A 168 -7.45 -3.71 3.07
CA PHE A 168 -7.71 -4.61 4.18
C PHE A 168 -6.57 -4.60 5.19
N PHE A 169 -6.95 -4.48 6.46
CA PHE A 169 -6.12 -4.74 7.62
C PHE A 169 -6.79 -5.82 8.47
N GLY A 170 -6.07 -6.90 8.71
CA GLY A 170 -6.48 -7.98 9.60
C GLY A 170 -5.62 -8.01 10.86
N ALA A 171 -6.19 -8.55 11.93
CA ALA A 171 -5.45 -8.88 13.14
C ALA A 171 -6.03 -10.18 13.70
N ASN A 172 -5.16 -11.08 14.19
CA ASN A 172 -5.57 -12.27 14.91
C ASN A 172 -4.54 -12.58 16.00
N PRO A 173 -4.88 -12.49 17.31
CA PRO A 173 -6.19 -12.09 17.83
C PRO A 173 -6.55 -10.65 17.43
N ALA A 174 -7.84 -10.37 17.33
CA ALA A 174 -8.32 -9.01 17.07
C ALA A 174 -8.24 -8.21 18.37
N GLU A 175 -7.42 -7.17 18.38
CA GLU A 175 -7.36 -6.15 19.43
C GLU A 175 -7.50 -4.75 18.83
#